data_AF-A0A7X2NP82-F1
#
_entry.id   AF-A0A7X2NP82-F1
#
_cell.length_a   1.000
_cell.length_b   1.000
_cell.length_c   1.000
_cell.angle_alpha   90.00
_cell.angle_beta   90.00
_cell.angle_gamma   90.00
#
_symmetry.space_group_name_H-M   'P 1'
#
loop_
_entity.id
_entity.type
_entity.pdbx_description
1 polymer ?
#
loop_
_entity_poly.entity_id
_entity_poly.type
_entity_poly.pdbx_seq_one_letter_code
_entity_poly.pdbx_strand_id
1 'polypeptide(L)'
;MCLPATMTSSTFWNLLFISVFAGLTISYKGAKNDNVAYVTTRAMLVGATFLTFYVVVCQTFMSSKAFNAPAYANRITVEEGSFEEDIPTVSDLKKIPLMDSDTAYMIGNRAIGELTDVVSQFRPAGYATIIDNGKVVKVAPLLYNSYWKWKSNKHNGVPGYVIVDPETGEAQYVKLETGMKYSPSAFFEQDVVRHARTNFPNKHFGNRIFQLDDAGTPYWTIMTETPQTLFSAKKPDGLIIMNAITGECEWYEISDIPEWIDLAIEGKDVIKLYNDYGRLQQGYWNSVLAQRGCTKATNDYGYIAIGNDICISSI
;
A
#
# COMPACT_ATOMS: atom_id res chain seq x y z
N MET A 1 -11.28 6.60 2.36
CA MET A 1 -10.71 5.72 1.32
C MET A 1 -11.05 6.36 -0.01
N CYS A 2 -10.07 6.89 -0.75
CA CYS A 2 -10.29 7.43 -2.09
C CYS A 2 -10.21 6.29 -3.10
N LEU A 3 -11.38 5.77 -3.44
CA LEU A 3 -11.56 4.52 -4.16
C LEU A 3 -11.39 4.74 -5.67
N PRO A 4 -10.82 3.77 -6.41
CA PRO A 4 -10.75 3.86 -7.85
C PRO A 4 -12.15 3.87 -8.45
N ALA A 5 -12.44 4.86 -9.30
CA ALA A 5 -13.71 5.01 -10.01
C ALA A 5 -13.73 4.19 -11.31
N THR A 6 -13.27 2.94 -11.24
CA THR A 6 -13.16 2.06 -12.41
C THR A 6 -14.12 0.89 -12.31
N MET A 7 -14.71 0.50 -13.45
CA MET A 7 -15.58 -0.68 -13.54
C MET A 7 -14.85 -1.99 -13.24
N THR A 8 -13.50 -1.96 -13.24
CA THR A 8 -12.59 -3.06 -12.85
C THR A 8 -12.32 -3.09 -11.34
N SER A 9 -12.97 -2.25 -10.54
CA SER A 9 -12.87 -2.24 -9.09
C SER A 9 -14.10 -2.91 -8.46
N SER A 10 -13.88 -3.86 -7.55
CA SER A 10 -14.99 -4.46 -6.79
C SER A 10 -15.72 -3.42 -5.94
N THR A 11 -15.00 -2.39 -5.49
CA THR A 11 -15.60 -1.33 -4.66
C THR A 11 -16.59 -0.48 -5.44
N PHE A 12 -16.37 -0.26 -6.74
CA PHE A 12 -17.31 0.45 -7.60
C PHE A 12 -18.68 -0.27 -7.61
N TRP A 13 -18.67 -1.58 -7.85
CA TRP A 13 -19.90 -2.40 -7.87
C TRP A 13 -20.57 -2.48 -6.50
N ASN A 14 -19.79 -2.56 -5.42
CA ASN A 14 -20.33 -2.51 -4.05
C ASN A 14 -21.02 -1.17 -3.74
N LEU A 15 -20.42 -0.04 -4.14
CA LEU A 15 -21.02 1.28 -3.97
C LEU A 15 -22.27 1.44 -4.83
N LEU A 16 -22.27 0.92 -6.07
CA LEU A 16 -23.44 0.91 -6.92
C LEU A 16 -24.59 0.15 -6.25
N PHE A 17 -24.34 -1.06 -5.76
CA PHE A 17 -25.33 -1.85 -5.01
C PHE A 17 -25.86 -1.08 -3.79
N ILE A 18 -24.99 -0.52 -2.95
CA ILE A 18 -25.38 0.26 -1.77
C ILE A 18 -26.24 1.47 -2.17
N SER A 19 -25.89 2.17 -3.24
CA SER A 19 -26.62 3.35 -3.71
C SER A 19 -28.03 3.00 -4.20
N VAL A 20 -28.17 1.89 -4.95
CA VAL A 20 -29.47 1.40 -5.44
C VAL A 20 -30.32 0.93 -4.26
N PHE A 21 -29.73 0.20 -3.32
CA PHE A 21 -30.40 -0.27 -2.11
C PHE A 21 -30.86 0.89 -1.22
N ALA A 22 -30.01 1.90 -1.03
CA ALA A 22 -30.39 3.12 -0.31
C ALA A 22 -31.58 3.83 -0.98
N GLY A 23 -31.55 3.98 -2.31
CA GLY A 23 -32.67 4.52 -3.09
C GLY A 23 -33.97 3.75 -2.88
N LEU A 24 -33.91 2.42 -2.84
CA LEU A 24 -35.05 1.56 -2.50
C LEU A 24 -35.60 1.86 -1.11
N THR A 25 -34.72 1.91 -0.08
CA THR A 25 -35.17 2.20 1.30
C THR A 25 -35.79 3.58 1.45
N ILE A 26 -35.25 4.60 0.78
CA ILE A 26 -35.80 5.95 0.75
C ILE A 26 -37.19 5.94 0.09
N SER A 27 -37.35 5.20 -1.01
CA SER A 27 -38.64 5.05 -1.70
C SER A 27 -39.72 4.41 -0.82
N TYR A 28 -39.37 3.50 0.10
CA TYR A 28 -40.29 2.90 1.07
C TYR A 28 -40.60 3.82 2.27
N LYS A 29 -39.69 4.74 2.63
CA LYS A 29 -39.92 5.76 3.68
C LYS A 29 -40.73 6.95 3.17
N GLY A 30 -40.63 7.28 1.89
CA GLY A 30 -41.52 8.24 1.22
C GLY A 30 -42.98 7.77 1.30
N ALA A 31 -43.87 8.66 1.73
CA ALA A 31 -45.26 8.39 2.13
C ALA A 31 -46.00 7.34 1.28
N LYS A 32 -46.91 6.58 1.93
CA LYS A 32 -47.85 5.65 1.27
C LYS A 32 -48.66 6.40 0.22
N ASN A 33 -48.20 6.33 -1.02
CA ASN A 33 -48.92 6.84 -2.17
C ASN A 33 -49.08 5.65 -3.11
N ASP A 34 -50.30 5.11 -3.21
CA ASP A 34 -50.67 4.00 -4.08
C ASP A 34 -50.71 4.40 -5.57
N ASN A 35 -50.16 5.58 -5.90
CA ASN A 35 -49.97 6.03 -7.26
C ASN A 35 -49.08 5.03 -8.04
N VAL A 36 -49.59 4.62 -9.20
CA VAL A 36 -48.98 3.64 -10.12
C VAL A 36 -47.51 3.97 -10.42
N ALA A 37 -47.14 5.25 -10.49
CA ALA A 37 -45.75 5.67 -10.71
C ALA A 37 -44.81 5.24 -9.57
N TYR A 38 -45.25 5.34 -8.31
CA TYR A 38 -44.46 4.93 -7.14
C TYR A 38 -44.33 3.41 -7.06
N VAL A 39 -45.41 2.67 -7.35
CA VAL A 39 -45.39 1.20 -7.39
C VAL A 39 -44.43 0.71 -8.47
N THR A 40 -44.48 1.30 -9.67
CA THR A 40 -43.60 0.94 -10.78
C THR A 40 -42.13 1.26 -10.45
N THR A 41 -41.86 2.44 -9.88
CA THR A 41 -40.49 2.83 -9.46
C THR A 41 -39.93 1.88 -8.41
N ARG A 42 -40.74 1.48 -7.41
CA ARG A 42 -40.34 0.49 -6.41
C ARG A 42 -40.04 -0.87 -7.03
N ALA A 43 -40.89 -1.35 -7.93
CA ALA A 43 -40.65 -2.62 -8.64
C ALA A 43 -39.33 -2.59 -9.44
N MET A 44 -39.05 -1.48 -10.14
CA MET A 44 -37.77 -1.30 -10.85
C MET A 44 -36.58 -1.30 -9.88
N LEU A 45 -36.66 -0.58 -8.76
CA LEU A 45 -35.59 -0.53 -7.76
C LEU A 45 -35.36 -1.89 -7.08
N VAL A 46 -36.41 -2.66 -6.83
CA VAL A 46 -36.31 -4.05 -6.35
C VAL A 46 -35.57 -4.91 -7.37
N GLY A 47 -35.98 -4.87 -8.64
CA GLY A 47 -35.31 -5.59 -9.73
C GLY A 47 -33.84 -5.19 -9.86
N ALA A 48 -33.53 -3.89 -9.84
CA ALA A 48 -32.17 -3.36 -9.91
C ALA A 48 -31.32 -3.78 -8.69
N THR A 49 -31.90 -3.84 -7.49
CA THR A 49 -31.22 -4.31 -6.28
C THR A 49 -30.85 -5.78 -6.41
N PHE A 50 -31.78 -6.64 -6.84
CA PHE A 50 -31.48 -8.07 -7.05
C PHE A 50 -30.44 -8.28 -8.15
N LEU A 51 -30.53 -7.52 -9.25
CA LEU A 51 -29.57 -7.59 -10.34
C LEU A 51 -28.16 -7.19 -9.89
N THR A 52 -28.02 -6.04 -9.23
CA THR A 52 -26.72 -5.55 -8.73
C THR A 52 -26.14 -6.46 -7.66
N PHE A 53 -26.97 -7.02 -6.77
CA PHE A 53 -26.57 -8.04 -5.81
C PHE A 53 -26.04 -9.30 -6.51
N TYR A 54 -26.78 -9.83 -7.48
CA TYR A 54 -26.39 -11.00 -8.25
C TYR A 54 -25.05 -10.76 -8.96
N VAL A 55 -24.89 -9.61 -9.60
CA VAL A 55 -23.64 -9.20 -10.25
C VAL A 55 -22.48 -9.20 -9.26
N VAL A 56 -22.60 -8.54 -8.11
CA VAL A 56 -21.54 -8.49 -7.07
C VAL A 56 -21.16 -9.89 -6.57
N VAL A 57 -22.16 -10.76 -6.30
CA VAL A 57 -21.92 -12.12 -5.82
C VAL A 57 -21.22 -12.96 -6.88
N CYS A 58 -21.75 -13.00 -8.11
CA CYS A 58 -21.17 -13.76 -9.21
C CYS A 58 -19.76 -13.30 -9.54
N GLN A 59 -19.52 -11.99 -9.55
CA GLN A 59 -18.21 -11.39 -9.79
C GLN A 59 -17.18 -11.79 -8.72
N THR A 60 -17.57 -11.74 -7.44
CA THR A 60 -16.70 -12.12 -6.32
C THR A 60 -16.36 -13.60 -6.39
N PHE A 61 -17.35 -14.44 -6.67
CA PHE A 61 -17.18 -15.88 -6.79
C PHE A 61 -16.27 -16.26 -7.96
N MET A 62 -16.55 -15.69 -9.15
CA MET A 62 -15.72 -15.88 -10.33
C MET A 62 -14.30 -15.40 -10.09
N SER A 63 -14.08 -14.25 -9.44
CA SER A 63 -12.72 -13.73 -9.20
C SER A 63 -11.92 -14.51 -8.17
N SER A 64 -12.49 -15.48 -7.46
CA SER A 64 -11.86 -16.17 -6.35
C SER A 64 -10.73 -17.13 -6.77
N LYS A 65 -9.85 -17.45 -5.82
CA LYS A 65 -8.76 -18.43 -6.00
C LYS A 65 -9.27 -19.81 -6.43
N ALA A 66 -10.47 -20.20 -5.99
CA ALA A 66 -11.07 -21.50 -6.30
C ALA A 66 -11.29 -21.73 -7.81
N PHE A 67 -11.63 -20.67 -8.54
CA PHE A 67 -11.91 -20.74 -9.99
C PHE A 67 -10.77 -20.20 -10.85
N ASN A 68 -9.95 -19.30 -10.30
CA ASN A 68 -8.90 -18.61 -11.05
C ASN A 68 -7.49 -18.83 -10.49
N ALA A 69 -7.22 -20.00 -9.88
CA ALA A 69 -5.90 -20.32 -9.33
C ALA A 69 -4.71 -19.99 -10.27
N PRO A 70 -4.76 -20.27 -11.60
CA PRO A 70 -3.67 -19.91 -12.50
C PRO A 70 -3.37 -18.40 -12.57
N ALA A 71 -4.41 -17.55 -12.54
CA ALA A 71 -4.23 -16.09 -12.57
C ALA A 71 -3.59 -15.56 -11.27
N TYR A 72 -3.77 -16.25 -10.15
CA TYR A 72 -3.09 -15.91 -8.89
C TYR A 72 -1.64 -16.41 -8.85
N ALA A 73 -1.37 -17.58 -9.42
CA ALA A 73 -0.04 -18.18 -9.44
C ALA A 73 0.92 -17.43 -10.38
N ASN A 74 0.46 -17.06 -11.58
CA ASN A 74 1.31 -16.56 -12.67
C ASN A 74 1.45 -15.03 -12.69
N ARG A 75 1.64 -14.41 -11.52
CA ARG A 75 1.82 -12.95 -11.40
C ARG A 75 3.28 -12.52 -11.33
N ILE A 76 4.16 -13.44 -10.97
CA ILE A 76 5.60 -13.26 -10.90
C ILE A 76 6.27 -14.37 -11.70
N THR A 77 7.49 -14.10 -12.15
CA THR A 77 8.40 -15.11 -12.67
C THR A 77 9.33 -15.48 -11.52
N VAL A 78 9.48 -16.77 -11.26
CA VAL A 78 10.43 -17.28 -10.25
C VAL A 78 11.53 -18.00 -11.02
N GLU A 79 12.75 -17.57 -10.80
CA GLU A 79 13.95 -18.17 -11.36
C GLU A 79 14.70 -18.91 -10.25
N GLU A 80 15.25 -20.08 -10.57
CA GLU A 80 16.10 -20.82 -9.63
C GLU A 80 17.52 -20.23 -9.70
N GLY A 81 18.00 -19.71 -8.58
CA GLY A 81 19.34 -19.13 -8.44
C GLY A 81 20.22 -19.91 -7.47
N SER A 82 21.52 -19.58 -7.46
CA SER A 82 22.49 -20.16 -6.52
C SER A 82 22.74 -19.16 -5.39
N PHE A 83 22.42 -19.53 -4.16
CA PHE A 83 22.63 -18.68 -2.98
C PHE A 83 24.08 -18.18 -2.87
N GLU A 84 25.06 -19.01 -3.28
CA GLU A 84 26.48 -18.68 -3.19
C GLU A 84 26.93 -17.63 -4.23
N GLU A 85 26.23 -17.54 -5.36
CA GLU A 85 26.54 -16.60 -6.45
C GLU A 85 25.71 -15.32 -6.35
N ASP A 86 24.44 -15.44 -5.96
CA ASP A 86 23.45 -14.36 -6.01
C ASP A 86 23.39 -13.52 -4.72
N ILE A 87 23.88 -14.05 -3.59
CA ILE A 87 23.92 -13.32 -2.33
C ILE A 87 25.36 -12.86 -2.04
N PRO A 88 25.59 -11.56 -1.80
CA PRO A 88 26.92 -11.06 -1.52
C PRO A 88 27.54 -11.80 -0.33
N THR A 89 28.71 -12.40 -0.54
CA THR A 89 29.45 -13.16 0.48
C THR A 89 29.84 -12.23 1.63
N VAL A 90 29.31 -12.47 2.84
CA VAL A 90 29.62 -12.11 4.27
C VAL A 90 30.46 -10.85 4.61
N SER A 91 31.22 -10.28 3.69
CA SER A 91 32.13 -9.13 3.81
C SER A 91 31.43 -7.79 4.12
N ASP A 92 30.11 -7.69 3.96
CA ASP A 92 29.31 -6.47 4.20
C ASP A 92 28.18 -6.70 5.22
N LEU A 93 28.50 -7.23 6.41
CA LEU A 93 27.52 -7.36 7.51
C LEU A 93 26.77 -6.05 7.85
N LYS A 94 27.32 -4.89 7.47
CA LYS A 94 26.67 -3.56 7.57
C LYS A 94 25.46 -3.38 6.66
N LYS A 95 25.30 -4.23 5.62
CA LYS A 95 24.18 -4.19 4.67
C LYS A 95 22.97 -5.01 5.11
N ILE A 96 23.05 -5.69 6.26
CA ILE A 96 21.93 -6.41 6.86
C ILE A 96 21.39 -5.57 8.02
N PRO A 97 20.21 -4.94 7.91
CA PRO A 97 19.56 -4.27 9.03
C PRO A 97 19.14 -5.31 10.06
N LEU A 98 19.97 -5.52 11.09
CA LEU A 98 19.68 -6.43 12.21
C LEU A 98 18.58 -5.89 13.14
N MET A 99 18.18 -4.63 12.97
CA MET A 99 17.14 -3.99 13.78
C MET A 99 15.75 -4.32 13.23
N ASP A 100 14.90 -4.86 14.09
CA ASP A 100 13.49 -5.02 13.81
C ASP A 100 12.75 -3.66 13.80
N SER A 101 11.58 -3.62 13.18
CA SER A 101 10.82 -2.37 13.05
C SER A 101 10.23 -1.87 14.37
N ASP A 102 10.01 -2.73 15.36
CA ASP A 102 9.47 -2.34 16.67
C ASP A 102 10.56 -1.67 17.52
N THR A 103 11.78 -2.21 17.50
CA THR A 103 12.95 -1.58 18.11
C THR A 103 13.23 -0.20 17.52
N ALA A 104 13.18 -0.07 16.20
CA ALA A 104 13.31 1.22 15.52
C ALA A 104 12.21 2.20 15.95
N TYR A 105 10.98 1.71 16.08
CA TYR A 105 9.86 2.49 16.58
C TYR A 105 10.10 3.00 18.01
N MET A 106 10.65 2.18 18.90
CA MET A 106 10.97 2.58 20.27
C MET A 106 12.09 3.63 20.33
N ILE A 107 13.18 3.41 19.61
CA ILE A 107 14.33 4.33 19.58
C ILE A 107 13.92 5.67 18.97
N GLY A 108 13.23 5.66 17.83
CA GLY A 108 12.81 6.89 17.18
C GLY A 108 11.71 7.65 17.95
N ASN A 109 10.79 6.97 18.64
CA ASN A 109 9.85 7.63 19.54
C ASN A 109 10.55 8.34 20.70
N ARG A 110 11.63 7.75 21.22
CA ARG A 110 12.43 8.39 22.27
C ARG A 110 13.06 9.68 21.76
N ALA A 111 13.68 9.66 20.58
CA ALA A 111 14.29 10.85 19.98
C ALA A 111 13.27 11.97 19.73
N ILE A 112 12.07 11.65 19.24
CA ILE A 112 11.00 12.65 19.08
C ILE A 112 10.46 13.12 20.44
N GLY A 113 10.39 12.24 21.43
CA GLY A 113 9.95 12.53 22.80
C GLY A 113 10.71 13.67 23.47
N GLU A 114 11.96 13.87 23.09
CA GLU A 114 12.85 14.91 23.62
C GLU A 114 12.60 16.30 23.00
N LEU A 115 11.88 16.37 21.88
CA LEU A 115 11.63 17.62 21.13
C LEU A 115 10.34 18.31 21.59
N THR A 116 10.47 19.27 22.51
CA THR A 116 9.35 19.99 23.15
C THR A 116 8.33 20.62 22.17
N ASP A 117 8.78 21.08 21.00
CA ASP A 117 7.95 21.72 19.98
C ASP A 117 7.21 20.73 19.05
N VAL A 118 7.69 19.48 18.96
CA VAL A 118 7.17 18.47 18.03
C VAL A 118 6.17 17.51 18.70
N VAL A 119 6.46 17.05 19.93
CA VAL A 119 5.75 15.94 20.59
C VAL A 119 4.24 16.16 20.70
N SER A 120 3.82 17.39 21.01
CA SER A 120 2.41 17.70 21.21
C SER A 120 1.60 17.73 19.91
N GLN A 121 2.27 17.88 18.78
CA GLN A 121 1.64 18.09 17.47
C GLN A 121 1.75 16.84 16.58
N PHE A 122 2.85 16.10 16.71
CA PHE A 122 3.23 15.05 15.79
C PHE A 122 3.58 13.71 16.45
N ARG A 123 3.39 12.71 15.60
CA ARG A 123 3.65 11.27 15.59
C ARG A 123 4.79 10.71 14.74
N PRO A 124 5.72 9.85 15.16
CA PRO A 124 6.39 9.03 14.14
C PRO A 124 5.38 8.06 13.48
N ALA A 125 5.55 7.85 12.18
CA ALA A 125 4.86 6.79 11.44
C ALA A 125 5.51 5.41 11.68
N GLY A 126 5.10 4.41 10.90
CA GLY A 126 5.89 3.18 10.76
C GLY A 126 7.19 3.47 10.00
N TYR A 127 8.23 2.70 10.33
CA TYR A 127 9.56 2.86 9.73
C TYR A 127 9.68 2.04 8.45
N ALA A 128 10.12 2.69 7.37
CA ALA A 128 10.56 2.04 6.15
C ALA A 128 12.08 1.85 6.20
N THR A 129 12.59 0.79 5.58
CA THR A 129 14.05 0.59 5.43
C THR A 129 14.44 1.16 4.08
N ILE A 130 15.49 1.99 4.04
CA ILE A 130 16.03 2.66 2.84
C ILE A 130 17.57 2.63 2.88
N ILE A 131 18.22 2.97 1.77
CA ILE A 131 19.67 3.17 1.70
C ILE A 131 19.93 4.67 1.62
N ASP A 132 20.40 5.26 2.71
CA ASP A 132 20.76 6.67 2.76
C ASP A 132 22.28 6.80 2.79
N ASN A 133 22.86 7.46 1.77
CA ASN A 133 24.31 7.67 1.66
C ASN A 133 25.15 6.39 1.82
N GLY A 134 24.69 5.28 1.23
CA GLY A 134 25.36 3.97 1.28
C GLY A 134 25.22 3.21 2.61
N LYS A 135 24.36 3.69 3.53
CA LYS A 135 24.03 3.00 4.77
C LYS A 135 22.57 2.58 4.80
N VAL A 136 22.30 1.37 5.27
CA VAL A 136 20.93 0.91 5.49
C VAL A 136 20.38 1.59 6.72
N VAL A 137 19.36 2.42 6.55
CA VAL A 137 18.71 3.15 7.64
C VAL A 137 17.21 2.88 7.67
N LYS A 138 16.59 3.17 8.81
CA LYS A 138 15.14 3.16 8.96
C LYS A 138 14.61 4.57 9.04
N VAL A 139 13.71 4.94 8.13
CA VAL A 139 13.13 6.28 8.07
C VAL A 139 11.64 6.26 8.41
N ALA A 140 11.20 7.26 9.17
CA ALA A 140 9.80 7.49 9.44
C ALA A 140 9.46 8.98 9.32
N PRO A 141 8.46 9.35 8.51
CA PRO A 141 7.94 10.70 8.54
C PRO A 141 7.18 10.94 9.82
N LEU A 142 7.11 12.21 10.23
CA LEU A 142 6.17 12.62 11.23
C LEU A 142 4.73 12.66 10.65
N LEU A 143 3.75 12.48 11.52
CA LEU A 143 2.31 12.45 11.22
C LEU A 143 1.57 13.36 12.19
N TYR A 144 0.48 13.98 11.74
CA TYR A 144 -0.40 14.75 12.61
C TYR A 144 -1.07 13.84 13.66
N ASN A 145 -1.06 14.27 14.93
CA ASN A 145 -1.68 13.51 16.02
C ASN A 145 -3.22 13.49 15.94
N SER A 146 -3.84 14.51 15.35
CA SER A 146 -5.29 14.58 15.19
C SER A 146 -5.71 15.54 14.09
N TYR A 147 -7.01 15.53 13.75
CA TYR A 147 -7.61 16.49 12.83
C TYR A 147 -7.33 17.95 13.19
N TRP A 148 -7.42 18.30 14.48
CA TRP A 148 -7.18 19.66 14.94
C TRP A 148 -5.72 20.06 14.74
N LYS A 149 -4.78 19.14 14.95
CA LYS A 149 -3.35 19.34 14.72
C LYS A 149 -3.02 19.49 13.24
N TRP A 150 -3.66 18.71 12.38
CA TRP A 150 -3.59 18.94 10.93
C TRP A 150 -4.14 20.33 10.59
N LYS A 151 -5.34 20.69 11.05
CA LYS A 151 -5.98 21.97 10.70
C LYS A 151 -5.14 23.19 11.10
N SER A 152 -4.46 23.15 12.25
CA SER A 152 -3.57 24.23 12.70
C SER A 152 -2.25 24.30 11.92
N ASN A 153 -1.73 23.16 11.46
CA ASN A 153 -0.40 23.06 10.84
C ASN A 153 -0.44 22.86 9.32
N LYS A 154 -1.61 22.73 8.69
CA LYS A 154 -1.78 22.39 7.26
C LYS A 154 -1.08 23.34 6.28
N HIS A 155 -0.80 24.58 6.69
CA HIS A 155 -0.09 25.57 5.87
C HIS A 155 1.42 25.36 5.92
N ASN A 156 1.95 25.03 7.10
CA ASN A 156 3.39 24.79 7.32
C ASN A 156 3.80 23.36 6.96
N GLY A 157 2.85 22.41 6.99
CA GLY A 157 3.13 21.00 6.75
C GLY A 157 3.66 20.27 7.98
N VAL A 158 4.09 19.04 7.77
CA VAL A 158 4.81 18.24 8.76
C VAL A 158 6.29 18.67 8.75
N PRO A 159 6.89 18.99 9.91
CA PRO A 159 8.15 19.72 9.97
C PRO A 159 9.41 18.88 9.72
N GLY A 160 9.31 17.56 9.62
CA GLY A 160 10.48 16.70 9.52
C GLY A 160 10.16 15.21 9.57
N TYR A 161 11.23 14.43 9.66
CA TYR A 161 11.22 12.98 9.76
C TYR A 161 12.33 12.50 10.70
N VAL A 162 12.30 11.21 11.05
CA VAL A 162 13.29 10.55 11.89
C VAL A 162 14.05 9.54 11.04
N ILE A 163 15.37 9.54 11.18
CA ILE A 163 16.25 8.48 10.69
C ILE A 163 16.74 7.70 11.92
N VAL A 164 16.68 6.37 11.85
CA VAL A 164 17.28 5.48 12.84
C VAL A 164 18.35 4.65 12.15
N ASP A 165 19.55 4.66 12.72
CA ASP A 165 20.67 3.84 12.26
C ASP A 165 20.61 2.47 12.97
N PRO A 166 20.37 1.37 12.23
CA PRO A 166 20.36 0.02 12.76
C PRO A 166 21.70 -0.45 13.34
N GLU A 167 22.83 0.08 12.85
CA GLU A 167 24.18 -0.30 13.27
C GLU A 167 24.52 0.32 14.63
N THR A 168 24.22 1.61 14.82
CA THR A 168 24.55 2.33 16.06
C THR A 168 23.43 2.30 17.10
N GLY A 169 22.18 2.08 16.68
CA GLY A 169 21.01 2.22 17.55
C GLY A 169 20.66 3.67 17.87
N GLU A 170 21.20 4.63 17.12
CA GLU A 170 20.93 6.05 17.29
C GLU A 170 19.79 6.52 16.39
N ALA A 171 19.03 7.51 16.87
CA ALA A 171 17.97 8.15 16.10
C ALA A 171 18.22 9.66 16.00
N GLN A 172 18.05 10.17 14.79
CA GLN A 172 18.20 11.58 14.46
C GLN A 172 16.89 12.15 13.93
N TYR A 173 16.46 13.27 14.49
CA TYR A 173 15.40 14.08 13.91
C TYR A 173 15.99 15.03 12.86
N VAL A 174 15.44 14.97 11.65
CA VAL A 174 15.81 15.86 10.54
C VAL A 174 14.68 16.86 10.33
N LYS A 175 14.96 18.13 10.61
CA LYS A 175 14.02 19.23 10.39
C LYS A 175 14.11 19.71 8.94
N LEU A 176 12.96 19.79 8.29
CA LEU A 176 12.84 20.32 6.94
C LEU A 176 12.76 21.84 6.94
N GLU A 177 13.35 22.48 5.94
CA GLU A 177 13.16 23.91 5.68
C GLU A 177 11.72 24.21 5.30
N THR A 178 11.13 23.36 4.44
CA THR A 178 9.73 23.40 4.05
C THR A 178 9.04 22.11 4.45
N GLY A 179 8.00 22.19 5.28
CA GLY A 179 7.32 21.01 5.78
C GLY A 179 6.54 20.24 4.71
N MET A 180 6.39 18.94 4.92
CA MET A 180 5.62 18.05 4.03
C MET A 180 4.14 18.41 4.10
N LYS A 181 3.59 18.94 3.01
CA LYS A 181 2.17 19.28 2.91
C LYS A 181 1.30 18.04 2.71
N TYR A 182 1.88 16.97 2.16
CA TYR A 182 1.19 15.74 1.83
C TYR A 182 1.58 14.64 2.82
N SER A 183 0.59 14.16 3.58
CA SER A 183 0.79 13.17 4.63
C SER A 183 -0.41 12.23 4.69
N PRO A 184 -0.22 10.93 5.00
CA PRO A 184 -1.35 10.00 5.18
C PRO A 184 -2.19 10.30 6.43
N SER A 185 -1.74 11.22 7.27
CA SER A 185 -2.49 11.73 8.42
C SER A 185 -3.18 13.08 8.16
N ALA A 186 -2.94 13.66 6.97
CA ALA A 186 -3.59 14.88 6.55
C ALA A 186 -5.02 14.60 6.06
N PHE A 187 -5.80 15.66 5.88
CA PHE A 187 -7.19 15.57 5.45
C PHE A 187 -7.39 16.23 4.09
N PHE A 188 -8.45 15.83 3.40
CA PHE A 188 -8.82 16.33 2.07
C PHE A 188 -7.70 16.15 1.04
N GLU A 189 -7.45 17.12 0.17
CA GLU A 189 -6.45 17.02 -0.91
C GLU A 189 -5.01 16.92 -0.41
N GLN A 190 -4.74 17.09 0.88
CA GLN A 190 -3.42 16.87 1.46
C GLN A 190 -3.18 15.42 1.89
N ASP A 191 -4.24 14.60 1.91
CA ASP A 191 -4.09 13.16 2.10
C ASP A 191 -3.39 12.55 0.89
N VAL A 192 -2.28 11.84 1.12
CA VAL A 192 -1.42 11.25 0.06
C VAL A 192 -2.24 10.39 -0.90
N VAL A 193 -3.11 9.51 -0.38
CA VAL A 193 -3.89 8.61 -1.24
C VAL A 193 -4.94 9.38 -2.03
N ARG A 194 -5.56 10.41 -1.45
CA ARG A 194 -6.53 11.26 -2.15
C ARG A 194 -5.90 12.07 -3.25
N HIS A 195 -4.78 12.74 -2.98
CA HIS A 195 -4.06 13.53 -3.96
C HIS A 195 -3.59 12.66 -5.13
N ALA A 196 -3.01 11.49 -4.83
CA ALA A 196 -2.65 10.51 -5.86
C ALA A 196 -3.88 10.05 -6.65
N ARG A 197 -5.03 9.82 -5.99
CA ARG A 197 -6.27 9.41 -6.67
C ARG A 197 -6.79 10.46 -7.63
N THR A 198 -6.67 11.75 -7.29
CA THR A 198 -7.08 12.86 -8.16
C THR A 198 -6.24 12.89 -9.44
N ASN A 199 -4.93 12.63 -9.34
CA ASN A 199 -4.02 12.59 -10.48
C ASN A 199 -4.13 11.27 -11.29
N PHE A 200 -4.35 10.15 -10.61
CA PHE A 200 -4.43 8.80 -11.20
C PHE A 200 -5.74 8.09 -10.84
N PRO A 201 -6.89 8.53 -11.38
CA PRO A 201 -8.21 8.02 -10.99
C PRO A 201 -8.40 6.54 -11.31
N ASN A 202 -7.72 6.05 -12.36
CA ASN A 202 -7.95 4.72 -12.93
C ASN A 202 -6.99 3.62 -12.43
N LYS A 203 -5.87 3.98 -11.78
CA LYS A 203 -4.87 3.02 -11.31
C LYS A 203 -5.33 2.35 -10.00
N HIS A 204 -5.09 1.06 -9.79
CA HIS A 204 -5.30 0.49 -8.45
C HIS A 204 -4.06 0.76 -7.61
N PHE A 205 -4.24 1.17 -6.36
CA PHE A 205 -3.14 1.46 -5.45
C PHE A 205 -2.95 0.28 -4.49
N GLY A 206 -1.70 -0.10 -4.30
CA GLY A 206 -1.21 -1.01 -3.28
C GLY A 206 -0.72 -0.27 -2.04
N ASN A 207 0.37 -0.76 -1.45
CA ASN A 207 0.99 -0.12 -0.29
C ASN A 207 1.73 1.16 -0.68
N ARG A 208 1.96 1.99 0.34
CA ARG A 208 2.75 3.21 0.22
C ARG A 208 3.95 3.12 1.13
N ILE A 209 5.10 3.60 0.67
CA ILE A 209 6.36 3.57 1.39
C ILE A 209 6.89 5.01 1.45
N PHE A 210 7.47 5.38 2.59
CA PHE A 210 8.16 6.66 2.71
C PHE A 210 9.62 6.48 2.35
N GLN A 211 10.13 7.35 1.48
CA GLN A 211 11.51 7.29 1.00
C GLN A 211 12.11 8.69 0.98
N LEU A 212 13.43 8.75 0.95
CA LEU A 212 14.20 9.98 0.78
C LEU A 212 14.98 9.86 -0.53
N ASP A 213 15.12 10.96 -1.26
CA ASP A 213 16.13 11.01 -2.33
C ASP A 213 17.53 11.23 -1.74
N ASP A 214 18.56 11.21 -2.60
CA ASP A 214 19.96 11.44 -2.22
C ASP A 214 20.20 12.80 -1.55
N ALA A 215 19.31 13.78 -1.75
CA ALA A 215 19.37 15.11 -1.13
C ALA A 215 18.61 15.17 0.21
N GLY A 216 18.01 14.07 0.67
CA GLY A 216 17.18 14.01 1.87
C GLY A 216 15.78 14.59 1.71
N THR A 217 15.34 14.81 0.46
CA THR A 217 13.99 15.29 0.13
C THR A 217 12.99 14.15 0.32
N PRO A 218 11.88 14.38 1.02
CA PRO A 218 10.93 13.32 1.35
C PRO A 218 9.94 13.03 0.21
N TYR A 219 9.76 11.75 -0.09
CA TYR A 219 8.81 11.23 -1.08
C TYR A 219 7.89 10.14 -0.50
N TRP A 220 6.69 10.07 -1.06
CA TRP A 220 5.79 8.94 -0.90
C TRP A 220 5.78 8.14 -2.20
N THR A 221 6.18 6.87 -2.12
CA THR A 221 6.00 5.93 -3.22
C THR A 221 4.69 5.16 -3.00
N ILE A 222 3.91 4.97 -4.04
CA ILE A 222 2.63 4.24 -3.99
C ILE A 222 2.66 3.20 -5.08
N MET A 223 2.73 1.92 -4.70
CA MET A 223 2.69 0.82 -5.66
C MET A 223 1.38 0.86 -6.44
N THR A 224 1.45 0.69 -7.75
CA THR A 224 0.26 0.48 -8.58
C THR A 224 0.11 -1.00 -8.95
N GLU A 225 -1.14 -1.42 -9.13
CA GLU A 225 -1.44 -2.82 -9.44
C GLU A 225 -2.52 -2.91 -10.54
N THR A 226 -2.46 -3.98 -11.31
CA THR A 226 -3.49 -4.35 -12.28
C THR A 226 -4.13 -5.71 -11.92
N PRO A 227 -5.47 -5.79 -11.79
CA PRO A 227 -6.18 -7.06 -11.61
C PRO A 227 -5.94 -8.02 -12.78
N GLN A 228 -5.56 -9.28 -12.48
CA GLN A 228 -5.42 -10.34 -13.49
C GLN A 228 -6.70 -11.18 -13.65
N THR A 229 -7.68 -10.99 -12.77
CA THR A 229 -9.06 -11.46 -12.94
C THR A 229 -9.99 -10.25 -13.01
N LEU A 230 -11.32 -10.44 -13.01
CA LEU A 230 -12.26 -9.32 -13.05
C LEU A 230 -11.98 -8.24 -11.98
N PHE A 231 -11.60 -8.65 -10.76
CA PHE A 231 -11.36 -7.71 -9.65
C PHE A 231 -10.21 -8.10 -8.71
N SER A 232 -9.63 -9.29 -8.88
CA SER A 232 -8.69 -9.88 -7.94
C SER A 232 -7.40 -10.31 -8.63
N ALA A 233 -6.56 -11.09 -7.94
CA ALA A 233 -5.24 -11.49 -8.41
C ALA A 233 -4.44 -10.28 -8.92
N LYS A 234 -4.35 -9.24 -8.10
CA LYS A 234 -3.65 -8.01 -8.47
C LYS A 234 -2.16 -8.29 -8.63
N LYS A 235 -1.59 -7.79 -9.74
CA LYS A 235 -0.16 -7.86 -10.07
C LYS A 235 0.40 -6.43 -10.02
N PRO A 236 1.51 -6.18 -9.32
CA PRO A 236 2.20 -4.89 -9.39
C PRO A 236 2.52 -4.53 -10.84
N ASP A 237 2.28 -3.28 -11.23
CA ASP A 237 2.50 -2.79 -12.60
C ASP A 237 3.31 -1.50 -12.68
N GLY A 238 3.61 -0.87 -11.55
CA GLY A 238 4.38 0.36 -11.50
C GLY A 238 4.40 1.01 -10.13
N LEU A 239 4.88 2.26 -10.10
CA LEU A 239 5.06 3.04 -8.89
C LEU A 239 4.70 4.50 -9.16
N ILE A 240 3.85 5.08 -8.32
CA ILE A 240 3.66 6.54 -8.28
C ILE A 240 4.66 7.10 -7.27
N ILE A 241 5.47 8.05 -7.71
CA ILE A 241 6.40 8.80 -6.86
C ILE A 241 5.78 10.18 -6.62
N MET A 242 5.53 10.53 -5.36
CA MET A 242 4.96 11.81 -4.96
C MET A 242 5.92 12.57 -4.06
N ASN A 243 6.31 13.78 -4.45
CA ASN A 243 7.05 14.67 -3.57
C ASN A 243 6.17 15.09 -2.38
N ALA A 244 6.60 14.80 -1.14
CA ALA A 244 5.76 15.02 0.04
C ALA A 244 5.58 16.51 0.39
N ILE A 245 6.43 17.39 -0.16
CA ILE A 245 6.40 18.84 0.04
C ILE A 245 5.53 19.52 -1.02
N THR A 246 5.80 19.26 -2.31
CA THR A 246 5.14 19.95 -3.43
C THR A 246 3.85 19.25 -3.87
N GLY A 247 3.75 17.94 -3.69
CA GLY A 247 2.64 17.12 -4.18
C GLY A 247 2.72 16.79 -5.67
N GLU A 248 3.84 17.11 -6.33
CA GLU A 248 4.10 16.65 -7.69
C GLU A 248 4.13 15.13 -7.70
N CYS A 249 3.41 14.54 -8.66
CA CYS A 249 3.28 13.10 -8.78
C CYS A 249 3.67 12.67 -10.18
N GLU A 250 4.45 11.61 -10.28
CA GLU A 250 4.80 10.96 -11.54
C GLU A 250 4.63 9.45 -11.40
N TRP A 251 4.19 8.80 -12.47
CA TRP A 251 4.00 7.35 -12.50
C TRP A 251 5.02 6.72 -13.41
N TYR A 252 5.66 5.66 -12.91
CA TYR A 252 6.67 4.90 -13.59
C TYR A 252 6.21 3.44 -13.73
N GLU A 253 6.47 2.83 -14.89
CA GLU A 253 6.39 1.39 -15.05
C GLU A 253 7.52 0.71 -14.26
N ILE A 254 7.38 -0.57 -13.92
CA ILE A 254 8.36 -1.29 -13.09
C ILE A 254 9.78 -1.21 -13.68
N SER A 255 9.93 -1.27 -15.00
CA SER A 255 11.23 -1.19 -15.69
C SER A 255 11.87 0.20 -15.66
N ASP A 256 11.07 1.24 -15.38
CA ASP A 256 11.46 2.63 -15.53
C ASP A 256 11.55 3.34 -14.17
N ILE A 257 11.44 2.60 -13.06
CA ILE A 257 11.56 3.15 -11.72
C ILE A 257 12.98 3.72 -11.55
N PRO A 258 13.13 4.99 -11.11
CA PRO A 258 14.44 5.60 -10.89
C PRO A 258 15.31 4.82 -9.89
N GLU A 259 16.61 4.76 -10.13
CA GLU A 259 17.57 3.97 -9.32
C GLU A 259 17.70 4.41 -7.85
N TRP A 260 17.30 5.64 -7.51
CA TRP A 260 17.32 6.12 -6.12
C TRP A 260 16.17 5.55 -5.27
N ILE A 261 15.22 4.85 -5.89
CA ILE A 261 14.11 4.19 -5.19
C ILE A 261 14.59 2.85 -4.63
N ASP A 262 14.93 2.82 -3.34
CA ASP A 262 15.48 1.61 -2.72
C ASP A 262 14.48 0.45 -2.61
N LEU A 263 13.20 0.76 -2.38
CA LEU A 263 12.15 -0.23 -2.09
C LEU A 263 10.85 0.09 -2.82
N ALA A 264 10.69 -0.45 -4.03
CA ALA A 264 9.48 -0.27 -4.83
C ALA A 264 8.28 -1.08 -4.30
N ILE A 265 8.50 -2.32 -3.83
CA ILE A 265 7.45 -3.25 -3.40
C ILE A 265 7.76 -3.73 -1.99
N GLU A 266 6.78 -3.64 -1.08
CA GLU A 266 6.95 -4.03 0.32
C GLU A 266 7.07 -5.56 0.48
N GLY A 267 7.89 -6.02 1.44
CA GLY A 267 8.17 -7.44 1.65
C GLY A 267 6.93 -8.33 1.79
N LYS A 268 5.91 -7.86 2.52
CA LYS A 268 4.65 -8.59 2.69
C LYS A 268 3.92 -8.85 1.36
N ASP A 269 4.04 -7.94 0.38
CA ASP A 269 3.40 -8.09 -0.93
C ASP A 269 4.19 -9.08 -1.80
N VAL A 270 5.52 -9.01 -1.78
CA VAL A 270 6.39 -9.98 -2.47
C VAL A 270 6.16 -11.39 -1.92
N ILE A 271 6.14 -11.56 -0.60
CA ILE A 271 5.87 -12.85 0.06
C ILE A 271 4.48 -13.37 -0.31
N LYS A 272 3.47 -12.49 -0.39
CA LYS A 272 2.13 -12.87 -0.83
C LYS A 272 2.11 -13.34 -2.29
N LEU A 273 2.83 -12.68 -3.19
CA LEU A 273 2.96 -13.08 -4.59
C LEU A 273 3.66 -14.44 -4.70
N TYR A 274 4.76 -14.64 -3.99
CA TYR A 274 5.50 -15.91 -3.94
C TYR A 274 4.66 -17.05 -3.36
N ASN A 275 3.96 -16.82 -2.26
CA ASN A 275 3.08 -17.83 -1.66
C ASN A 275 1.92 -18.21 -2.59
N ASP A 276 1.38 -17.26 -3.34
CA ASP A 276 0.35 -17.55 -4.32
C ASP A 276 0.91 -18.32 -5.52
N TYR A 277 2.12 -18.00 -5.98
CA TYR A 277 2.86 -18.83 -6.95
C TYR A 277 3.00 -20.26 -6.42
N GLY A 278 3.73 -20.46 -5.31
CA GLY A 278 4.08 -21.79 -4.80
C GLY A 278 2.89 -22.65 -4.40
N ARG A 279 1.82 -22.06 -3.84
CA ARG A 279 0.65 -22.84 -3.40
C ARG A 279 -0.31 -23.17 -4.52
N LEU A 280 -0.47 -22.29 -5.51
CA LEU A 280 -1.56 -22.38 -6.49
C LEU A 280 -1.14 -22.92 -7.84
N GLN A 281 0.14 -23.25 -8.06
CA GLN A 281 0.62 -23.84 -9.34
C GLN A 281 -0.19 -25.07 -9.77
N GLN A 282 -0.54 -25.95 -8.83
CA GLN A 282 -1.35 -27.15 -9.10
C GLN A 282 -2.86 -26.96 -8.83
N GLY A 283 -3.32 -25.70 -8.72
CA GLY A 283 -4.71 -25.35 -8.49
C GLY A 283 -5.12 -25.27 -7.01
N TYR A 284 -6.24 -24.60 -6.77
CA TYR A 284 -6.72 -24.29 -5.42
C TYR A 284 -7.07 -25.53 -4.59
N TRP A 285 -7.80 -26.49 -5.16
CA TRP A 285 -8.20 -27.70 -4.44
C TRP A 285 -7.01 -28.58 -4.07
N ASN A 286 -5.97 -28.63 -4.92
CA ASN A 286 -4.70 -29.25 -4.54
C ASN A 286 -4.11 -28.54 -3.33
N SER A 287 -4.00 -27.20 -3.37
CA SER A 287 -3.41 -26.41 -2.27
C SER A 287 -4.09 -26.54 -0.90
N VAL A 288 -5.37 -26.94 -0.88
CA VAL A 288 -6.17 -27.09 0.33
C VAL A 288 -6.24 -28.54 0.80
N LEU A 289 -6.47 -29.48 -0.11
CA LEU A 289 -6.77 -30.88 0.24
C LEU A 289 -5.55 -31.79 0.18
N ALA A 290 -4.83 -31.77 -0.95
CA ALA A 290 -3.79 -32.74 -1.23
C ALA A 290 -2.37 -32.21 -0.96
N GLN A 291 -2.20 -30.88 -1.01
CA GLN A 291 -0.97 -30.11 -0.77
C GLN A 291 0.26 -30.65 -1.52
N ARG A 292 0.06 -31.25 -2.70
CA ARG A 292 1.14 -31.85 -3.48
C ARG A 292 1.93 -30.75 -4.17
N GLY A 293 3.25 -30.76 -3.98
CA GLY A 293 4.16 -29.81 -4.63
C GLY A 293 3.88 -28.34 -4.30
N CYS A 294 3.22 -28.05 -3.17
CA CYS A 294 2.96 -26.68 -2.74
C CYS A 294 4.16 -26.14 -1.96
N THR A 295 4.69 -24.99 -2.37
CA THR A 295 5.71 -24.25 -1.60
C THR A 295 5.12 -22.99 -0.99
N LYS A 296 5.71 -22.53 0.11
CA LYS A 296 5.35 -21.29 0.80
C LYS A 296 6.63 -20.78 1.48
N ALA A 297 6.83 -19.47 1.48
CA ALA A 297 7.85 -18.83 2.32
C ALA A 297 7.56 -19.07 3.81
N THR A 298 8.59 -18.98 4.64
CA THR A 298 8.40 -18.96 6.10
C THR A 298 7.59 -17.75 6.53
N ASN A 299 7.18 -17.75 7.81
CA ASN A 299 6.29 -16.71 8.33
C ASN A 299 6.99 -15.35 8.50
N ASP A 300 8.33 -15.31 8.39
CA ASP A 300 9.13 -14.12 8.60
C ASP A 300 10.02 -13.84 7.40
N TYR A 301 10.38 -12.56 7.24
CA TYR A 301 11.25 -12.11 6.17
C TYR A 301 12.14 -10.96 6.66
N GLY A 302 13.39 -10.97 6.21
CA GLY A 302 14.36 -9.91 6.40
C GLY A 302 14.49 -9.01 5.18
N TYR A 303 15.19 -7.90 5.37
CA TYR A 303 15.65 -7.03 4.30
C TYR A 303 17.16 -7.18 4.16
N ILE A 304 17.67 -7.14 2.94
CA ILE A 304 19.10 -7.19 2.64
C ILE A 304 19.38 -6.13 1.57
N ALA A 305 20.36 -5.27 1.79
CA ALA A 305 20.80 -4.34 0.76
C ALA A 305 21.77 -5.04 -0.22
N ILE A 306 21.42 -5.04 -1.51
CA ILE A 306 22.23 -5.58 -2.60
C ILE A 306 22.43 -4.45 -3.61
N GLY A 307 23.66 -3.94 -3.72
CA GLY A 307 23.91 -2.72 -4.50
C GLY A 307 23.18 -1.52 -3.88
N ASN A 308 22.32 -0.89 -4.67
CA ASN A 308 21.45 0.22 -4.26
C ASN A 308 20.00 -0.24 -4.01
N ASP A 309 19.71 -1.54 -4.06
CA ASP A 309 18.36 -2.06 -3.87
C ASP A 309 18.19 -2.71 -2.51
N ILE A 310 16.98 -2.61 -1.96
CA ILE A 310 16.56 -3.40 -0.81
C ILE A 310 15.81 -4.63 -1.29
N CYS A 311 16.47 -5.78 -1.16
CA CYS A 311 15.89 -7.08 -1.45
C CYS A 311 15.23 -7.69 -0.21
N ILE A 312 14.24 -8.55 -0.44
CA ILE A 312 13.53 -9.27 0.62
C ILE A 312 14.06 -10.71 0.66
N SER A 313 14.43 -11.16 1.85
CA SER A 313 14.91 -12.52 2.07
C SER A 313 13.99 -13.25 3.03
N SER A 314 13.62 -14.49 2.71
CA SER A 314 12.86 -15.38 3.58
C SER A 314 13.44 -16.77 3.42
N ILE A 315 13.71 -17.42 4.55
CA ILE A 315 14.29 -18.77 4.62
C ILE A 315 13.18 -19.81 4.42
#